data_AF-A0A7X7CBN1-F1
#
_entry.id   AF-A0A7X7CBN1-F1
#
_cell.length_a   1.000
_cell.length_b   1.000
_cell.length_c   1.000
_cell.angle_alpha   90.00
_cell.angle_beta   90.00
_cell.angle_gamma   90.00
#
_symmetry.space_group_name_H-M   'P 1'
#
loop_
_entity.id
_entity.type
_entity.pdbx_description
1 polymer ?
#
loop_
_entity_poly.entity_id
_entity_poly.type
_entity_poly.pdbx_seq_one_letter_code
_entity_poly.pdbx_strand_id
1 'polypeptide(L)'
;MSRASIAANHLPREGHRTPVTTYRLQLQPDFGFDAARAALDYLVGLGATDLYLSPILQATPGSTHGYDVVDHSQISTELGGREGFERLAEAAHDRGLGVIVDVVPNHMAVPTPLYHNRALWSVLRHGTESPYANWFDGTESPDGILMPVLGSRIGTVLANEELVLDHMVVPGFEDEGEVPVLRYFDHVFPVKSGTESLPLAELGDSQPYRLAYWKVADEELNYRRFFDVDTLVAVRVDDREVFDATHAVLFELVHSGHIDGFRIDHPDGLADPRGYLRWLSEATDGAWIVAEKILEGAEQLPADWPIAGTTGYDSAWRIGAMHVDPSGSMELSEVQHLVTGRR
;
A
#
# COMPACT_ATOMS: atom_id res chain seq x y z
N MET A 1 45.27 0.49 -3.39
CA MET A 1 43.85 0.46 -3.77
C MET A 1 43.17 -0.55 -2.86
N SER A 2 42.53 -0.06 -1.80
CA SER A 2 41.81 -0.88 -0.83
C SER A 2 40.64 -1.55 -1.55
N ARG A 3 40.49 -2.88 -1.43
CA ARG A 3 39.26 -3.56 -1.82
C ARG A 3 38.16 -2.95 -0.96
N ALA A 4 37.29 -2.15 -1.57
CA ALA A 4 36.04 -1.76 -0.93
C ALA A 4 35.35 -3.06 -0.53
N SER A 5 35.14 -3.23 0.78
CA SER A 5 34.29 -4.27 1.33
C SER A 5 32.96 -4.17 0.60
N ILE A 6 32.62 -5.19 -0.21
CA ILE A 6 31.26 -5.32 -0.73
C ILE A 6 30.39 -5.42 0.51
N ALA A 7 29.57 -4.40 0.76
CA ALA A 7 28.73 -4.30 1.94
C ALA A 7 27.83 -5.54 2.02
N ALA A 8 27.57 -6.00 3.24
CA ALA A 8 26.88 -7.24 3.52
C ALA A 8 25.53 -7.32 2.79
N ASN A 9 25.47 -8.14 1.74
CA ASN A 9 24.19 -8.60 1.20
C ASN A 9 23.59 -9.47 2.32
N HIS A 10 22.53 -9.01 2.97
CA HIS A 10 21.77 -9.87 3.87
C HIS A 10 21.08 -10.91 3.00
N LEU A 11 21.76 -12.04 2.83
CA LEU A 11 21.21 -13.20 2.17
C LEU A 11 20.12 -13.81 3.06
N PRO A 12 19.14 -14.50 2.46
CA PRO A 12 18.19 -15.30 3.22
C PRO A 12 18.92 -16.27 4.15
N ARG A 13 18.30 -16.60 5.29
CA ARG A 13 18.87 -17.61 6.19
C ARG A 13 18.95 -18.98 5.49
N GLU A 14 19.85 -19.82 5.97
CA GLU A 14 20.00 -21.18 5.44
C GLU A 14 18.66 -21.92 5.49
N GLY A 15 18.28 -22.55 4.37
CA GLY A 15 16.98 -23.21 4.21
C GLY A 15 15.92 -22.33 3.53
N HIS A 16 16.11 -21.01 3.46
CA HIS A 16 15.22 -20.13 2.69
C HIS A 16 15.63 -20.05 1.22
N ARG A 17 14.61 -19.85 0.37
CA ARG A 17 14.78 -19.72 -1.08
C ARG A 17 15.51 -18.41 -1.41
N THR A 18 16.51 -18.49 -2.28
CA THR A 18 17.14 -17.31 -2.89
C THR A 18 16.79 -17.31 -4.38
N PRO A 19 16.07 -16.29 -4.88
CA PRO A 19 15.72 -16.18 -6.29
C PRO A 19 16.96 -16.10 -7.18
N VAL A 20 16.94 -16.77 -8.34
CA VAL A 20 17.95 -16.58 -9.40
C VAL A 20 17.45 -15.56 -10.42
N THR A 21 16.20 -15.67 -10.84
CA THR A 21 15.48 -14.72 -11.70
C THR A 21 14.06 -14.54 -11.19
N THR A 22 13.57 -13.31 -11.22
CA THR A 22 12.19 -13.00 -10.86
C THR A 22 11.39 -12.58 -12.10
N TYR A 23 10.13 -12.99 -12.18
CA TYR A 23 9.21 -12.57 -13.22
C TYR A 23 8.03 -11.83 -12.61
N ARG A 24 7.93 -10.52 -12.87
CA ARG A 24 6.86 -9.67 -12.33
C ARG A 24 5.52 -9.98 -13.01
N LEU A 25 4.51 -10.34 -12.23
CA LEU A 25 3.12 -10.50 -12.66
C LEU A 25 2.26 -9.38 -12.06
N GLN A 26 1.58 -8.63 -12.94
CA GLN A 26 0.57 -7.65 -12.55
C GLN A 26 -0.77 -8.37 -12.41
N LEU A 27 -1.17 -8.64 -11.17
CA LEU A 27 -2.46 -9.23 -10.86
C LEU A 27 -3.55 -8.15 -10.88
N GLN A 28 -4.69 -8.50 -11.46
CA GLN A 28 -5.88 -7.67 -11.57
C GLN A 28 -7.11 -8.59 -11.73
N PRO A 29 -8.36 -8.11 -11.64
CA PRO A 29 -9.54 -8.97 -11.74
C PRO A 29 -9.56 -9.85 -13.01
N ASP A 30 -9.12 -9.32 -14.15
CA ASP A 30 -9.03 -10.06 -15.41
C ASP A 30 -7.80 -10.99 -15.52
N PHE A 31 -6.86 -10.90 -14.57
CA PHE A 31 -5.66 -11.74 -14.49
C PHE A 31 -5.37 -12.09 -13.01
N GLY A 32 -6.29 -12.82 -12.39
CA GLY A 32 -6.17 -13.30 -11.01
C GLY A 32 -5.28 -14.54 -10.85
N PHE A 33 -5.31 -15.17 -9.67
CA PHE A 33 -4.44 -16.30 -9.33
C PHE A 33 -4.59 -17.50 -10.27
N ASP A 34 -5.81 -17.82 -10.71
CA ASP A 34 -6.02 -18.93 -11.66
C ASP A 34 -5.42 -18.65 -13.04
N ALA A 35 -5.42 -17.39 -13.50
CA ALA A 35 -4.79 -16.99 -14.75
C ALA A 35 -3.25 -17.03 -14.63
N ALA A 36 -2.70 -16.52 -13.51
CA ALA A 36 -1.28 -16.66 -13.19
C ALA A 36 -0.85 -18.14 -13.13
N ARG A 37 -1.69 -19.00 -12.54
CA ARG A 37 -1.45 -20.44 -12.45
C ARG A 37 -1.43 -21.11 -13.83
N ALA A 38 -2.29 -20.69 -14.74
CA ALA A 38 -2.30 -21.19 -16.12
C ALA A 38 -1.05 -20.79 -16.91
N ALA A 39 -0.34 -19.72 -16.50
CA ALA A 39 0.88 -19.25 -17.15
C ALA A 39 2.16 -19.96 -16.67
N LEU A 40 2.09 -20.79 -15.62
CA LEU A 40 3.29 -21.35 -14.97
C LEU A 40 4.16 -22.17 -15.92
N ASP A 41 3.57 -23.03 -16.77
CA ASP A 41 4.35 -23.86 -17.71
C ASP A 41 5.12 -22.99 -18.72
N TYR A 42 4.55 -21.86 -19.14
CA TYR A 42 5.24 -20.88 -19.98
C TYR A 42 6.41 -20.23 -19.24
N LEU A 43 6.20 -19.82 -17.98
CA LEU A 43 7.25 -19.17 -17.18
C LEU A 43 8.41 -20.11 -16.88
N VAL A 44 8.13 -21.40 -16.64
CA VAL A 44 9.16 -22.45 -16.55
C VAL A 44 9.91 -22.57 -17.87
N GLY A 45 9.19 -22.64 -19.01
CA GLY A 45 9.80 -22.71 -20.33
C GLY A 45 10.66 -21.49 -20.68
N LEU A 46 10.32 -20.31 -20.17
CA LEU A 46 11.09 -19.08 -20.29
C LEU A 46 12.38 -19.11 -19.44
N GLY A 47 12.40 -19.89 -18.36
CA GLY A 47 13.51 -19.98 -17.42
C GLY A 47 13.40 -19.04 -16.21
N ALA A 48 12.18 -18.58 -15.88
CA ALA A 48 11.94 -17.89 -14.62
C ALA A 48 12.13 -18.86 -13.45
N THR A 49 12.73 -18.42 -12.34
CA THR A 49 12.79 -19.22 -11.10
C THR A 49 11.78 -18.79 -10.08
N ASP A 50 11.31 -17.55 -10.12
CA ASP A 50 10.42 -16.97 -9.10
C ASP A 50 9.33 -16.15 -9.75
N LEU A 51 8.11 -16.34 -9.26
CA LEU A 51 7.04 -15.37 -9.46
C LEU A 51 7.32 -14.18 -8.55
N TYR A 52 7.22 -12.98 -9.10
CA TYR A 52 7.14 -11.75 -8.34
C TYR A 52 5.76 -11.17 -8.54
N LEU A 53 4.87 -11.40 -7.58
CA LEU A 53 3.46 -11.00 -7.66
C LEU A 53 3.30 -9.55 -7.21
N SER A 54 2.42 -8.78 -7.85
CA SER A 54 1.89 -7.53 -7.30
C SER A 54 1.13 -7.76 -5.98
N PRO A 55 0.74 -6.72 -5.24
CA PRO A 55 0.09 -6.88 -3.94
C PRO A 55 -1.13 -7.80 -3.99
N ILE A 56 -1.26 -8.67 -2.98
CA ILE A 56 -2.27 -9.74 -2.93
C ILE A 56 -3.36 -9.52 -1.88
N LEU A 57 -3.18 -8.56 -0.98
CA LEU A 57 -4.17 -8.20 0.04
C LEU A 57 -5.38 -7.53 -0.61
N GLN A 58 -6.52 -7.54 0.07
CA GLN A 58 -7.75 -6.95 -0.44
C GLN A 58 -7.56 -5.44 -0.65
N ALA A 59 -7.65 -5.04 -1.92
CA ALA A 59 -7.61 -3.65 -2.35
C ALA A 59 -9.02 -3.10 -2.61
N THR A 60 -9.12 -1.81 -2.91
CA THR A 60 -10.38 -1.19 -3.35
C THR A 60 -11.01 -2.02 -4.48
N PRO A 61 -12.34 -2.21 -4.48
CA PRO A 61 -13.00 -2.95 -5.55
C PRO A 61 -12.66 -2.42 -6.94
N GLY A 62 -12.31 -3.32 -7.86
CA GLY A 62 -11.89 -2.98 -9.23
C GLY A 62 -10.46 -2.46 -9.37
N SER A 63 -9.65 -2.47 -8.31
CA SER A 63 -8.24 -2.09 -8.40
C SER A 63 -7.48 -2.97 -9.39
N THR A 64 -6.71 -2.34 -10.27
CA THR A 64 -5.87 -3.01 -11.27
C THR A 64 -4.41 -3.11 -10.87
N HIS A 65 -4.08 -2.72 -9.63
CA HIS A 65 -2.69 -2.65 -9.16
C HIS A 65 -2.48 -3.15 -7.73
N GLY A 66 -3.49 -3.12 -6.87
CA GLY A 66 -3.46 -3.69 -5.52
C GLY A 66 -2.81 -2.82 -4.43
N TYR A 67 -2.12 -1.73 -4.79
CA TYR A 67 -1.50 -0.80 -3.81
C TYR A 67 -2.47 -0.03 -2.90
N ASP A 68 -3.73 0.07 -3.29
CA ASP A 68 -4.81 0.72 -2.56
C ASP A 68 -5.52 -0.26 -1.61
N VAL A 69 -4.75 -0.81 -0.66
CA VAL A 69 -5.19 -1.82 0.31
C VAL A 69 -6.31 -1.28 1.20
N VAL A 70 -7.39 -2.05 1.37
CA VAL A 70 -8.52 -1.72 2.25
C VAL A 70 -8.70 -2.71 3.41
N ASP A 71 -8.17 -3.93 3.30
CA ASP A 71 -8.22 -4.93 4.37
C ASP A 71 -6.97 -5.82 4.37
N HIS A 72 -6.16 -5.69 5.43
CA HIS A 72 -4.95 -6.49 5.63
C HIS A 72 -5.22 -7.93 6.12
N SER A 73 -6.44 -8.21 6.58
CA SER A 73 -6.83 -9.52 7.11
C SER A 73 -7.30 -10.49 6.03
N GLN A 74 -7.32 -10.07 4.76
CA GLN A 74 -7.86 -10.88 3.66
C GLN A 74 -6.99 -10.81 2.41
N ILE A 75 -6.82 -11.97 1.77
CA ILE A 75 -6.35 -12.06 0.38
C ILE A 75 -7.48 -11.61 -0.54
N SER A 76 -7.15 -10.80 -1.54
CA SER A 76 -8.13 -10.20 -2.45
C SER A 76 -9.06 -11.24 -3.07
N THR A 77 -10.35 -11.06 -2.80
CA THR A 77 -11.41 -11.91 -3.35
C THR A 77 -11.52 -11.77 -4.86
N GLU A 78 -11.26 -10.59 -5.42
CA GLU A 78 -11.25 -10.33 -6.86
C GLU A 78 -10.12 -11.06 -7.60
N LEU A 79 -9.02 -11.37 -6.91
CA LEU A 79 -7.93 -12.17 -7.46
C LEU A 79 -8.18 -13.69 -7.36
N GLY A 80 -9.22 -14.10 -6.62
CA GLY A 80 -9.54 -15.52 -6.36
C GLY A 80 -9.44 -15.92 -4.88
N GLY A 81 -9.18 -14.98 -3.97
CA GLY A 81 -9.13 -15.19 -2.54
C GLY A 81 -7.96 -16.07 -2.06
N ARG A 82 -7.97 -16.39 -0.77
CA ARG A 82 -6.90 -17.19 -0.12
C ARG A 82 -6.72 -18.55 -0.79
N GLU A 83 -7.81 -19.28 -1.03
CA GLU A 83 -7.74 -20.59 -1.69
C GLU A 83 -7.14 -20.50 -3.11
N GLY A 84 -7.45 -19.42 -3.84
CA GLY A 84 -6.87 -19.18 -5.17
C GLY A 84 -5.36 -18.95 -5.10
N PHE A 85 -4.91 -18.15 -4.12
CA PHE A 85 -3.50 -17.90 -3.88
C PHE A 85 -2.75 -19.19 -3.48
N GLU A 86 -3.28 -19.96 -2.54
CA GLU A 86 -2.68 -21.22 -2.08
C GLU A 86 -2.54 -22.22 -3.23
N ARG A 87 -3.57 -22.38 -4.08
CA ARG A 87 -3.47 -23.22 -5.30
C ARG A 87 -2.42 -22.73 -6.30
N LEU A 88 -2.24 -21.42 -6.43
CA LEU A 88 -1.19 -20.86 -7.29
C LEU A 88 0.19 -21.18 -6.71
N ALA A 89 0.39 -20.96 -5.41
CA ALA A 89 1.65 -21.20 -4.72
C ALA A 89 2.04 -22.69 -4.79
N GLU A 90 1.14 -23.60 -4.41
CA GLU A 90 1.37 -25.05 -4.51
C GLU A 90 1.76 -25.46 -5.95
N ALA A 91 1.01 -24.98 -6.94
CA ALA A 91 1.30 -25.29 -8.35
C ALA A 91 2.62 -24.70 -8.85
N ALA A 92 3.04 -23.55 -8.31
CA ALA A 92 4.35 -22.95 -8.58
C ALA A 92 5.46 -23.80 -7.96
N HIS A 93 5.31 -24.18 -6.69
CA HIS A 93 6.28 -25.01 -5.97
C HIS A 93 6.44 -26.41 -6.59
N ASP A 94 5.36 -27.04 -7.05
CA ASP A 94 5.39 -28.31 -7.80
C ASP A 94 6.26 -28.23 -9.08
N ARG A 95 6.43 -27.03 -9.62
CA ARG A 95 7.25 -26.73 -10.80
C ARG A 95 8.64 -26.20 -10.44
N GLY A 96 8.96 -26.13 -9.15
CA GLY A 96 10.21 -25.57 -8.65
C GLY A 96 10.28 -24.04 -8.72
N LEU A 97 9.16 -23.34 -8.97
CA LEU A 97 9.06 -21.89 -8.89
C LEU A 97 8.82 -21.45 -7.45
N GLY A 98 9.36 -20.30 -7.06
CA GLY A 98 9.06 -19.67 -5.77
C GLY A 98 8.09 -18.51 -5.94
N VAL A 99 7.56 -18.03 -4.82
CA VAL A 99 6.55 -16.98 -4.77
C VAL A 99 7.05 -15.82 -3.91
N ILE A 100 7.31 -14.68 -4.56
CA ILE A 100 7.61 -13.42 -3.91
C ILE A 100 6.37 -12.54 -4.00
N VAL A 101 5.95 -11.97 -2.88
CA VAL A 101 4.80 -11.05 -2.83
C VAL A 101 5.26 -9.62 -2.59
N ASP A 102 4.59 -8.69 -3.27
CA ASP A 102 4.72 -7.26 -3.01
C ASP A 102 3.86 -6.84 -1.81
N VAL A 103 4.43 -6.07 -0.89
CA VAL A 103 3.81 -5.66 0.38
C VAL A 103 3.81 -4.14 0.49
N VAL A 104 2.67 -3.59 0.91
CA VAL A 104 2.42 -2.15 0.99
C VAL A 104 2.23 -1.74 2.45
N PRO A 105 3.32 -1.55 3.22
CA PRO A 105 3.21 -1.29 4.66
C PRO A 105 2.90 0.17 4.98
N ASN A 106 3.15 1.10 4.05
CA ASN A 106 3.14 2.52 4.37
C ASN A 106 1.73 3.12 4.49
N HIS A 107 0.73 2.56 3.80
CA HIS A 107 -0.56 3.22 3.62
C HIS A 107 -1.71 2.25 3.35
N MET A 108 -2.93 2.73 3.56
CA MET A 108 -4.20 2.12 3.12
C MET A 108 -4.99 3.12 2.29
N ALA A 109 -5.93 2.62 1.51
CA ALA A 109 -6.82 3.46 0.71
C ALA A 109 -7.86 4.18 1.58
N VAL A 110 -8.30 5.34 1.09
CA VAL A 110 -9.51 6.06 1.50
C VAL A 110 -10.54 5.85 0.38
N PRO A 111 -11.23 4.70 0.33
CA PRO A 111 -12.06 4.32 -0.79
C PRO A 111 -13.36 5.11 -0.84
N THR A 112 -14.02 5.09 -2.00
CA THR A 112 -15.39 5.58 -2.16
C THR A 112 -16.24 4.43 -2.67
N PRO A 113 -17.17 3.89 -1.85
CA PRO A 113 -17.52 4.30 -0.47
C PRO A 113 -16.47 3.93 0.61
N LEU A 114 -16.44 4.66 1.74
CA LEU A 114 -15.40 4.53 2.76
C LEU A 114 -15.41 3.19 3.50
N TYR A 115 -16.58 2.57 3.68
CA TYR A 115 -16.76 1.35 4.46
C TYR A 115 -15.93 0.15 3.97
N HIS A 116 -15.40 0.21 2.74
CA HIS A 116 -14.46 -0.80 2.25
C HIS A 116 -13.19 -0.86 3.11
N ASN A 117 -12.72 0.28 3.63
CA ASN A 117 -11.64 0.31 4.62
C ASN A 117 -12.23 0.25 6.03
N ARG A 118 -12.30 -0.96 6.59
CA ARG A 118 -12.93 -1.22 7.90
C ARG A 118 -12.22 -0.53 9.06
N ALA A 119 -10.89 -0.50 9.03
CA ALA A 119 -10.09 0.14 10.07
C ALA A 119 -10.36 1.65 10.10
N LEU A 120 -10.31 2.31 8.93
CA LEU A 120 -10.59 3.74 8.83
C LEU A 120 -12.06 4.04 9.13
N TRP A 121 -13.01 3.22 8.67
CA TRP A 121 -14.43 3.34 9.02
C TRP A 121 -14.65 3.32 10.54
N SER A 122 -14.02 2.38 11.25
CA SER A 122 -14.08 2.31 12.72
C SER A 122 -13.49 3.56 13.37
N VAL A 123 -12.36 4.04 12.87
CA VAL A 123 -11.75 5.29 13.35
C VAL A 123 -12.67 6.49 13.14
N LEU A 124 -13.27 6.65 11.97
CA LEU A 124 -14.16 7.78 11.72
C LEU A 124 -15.46 7.69 12.54
N ARG A 125 -15.88 6.49 12.93
CA ARG A 125 -17.07 6.28 13.77
C ARG A 125 -16.81 6.53 15.25
N HIS A 126 -15.67 6.06 15.77
CA HIS A 126 -15.38 6.00 17.20
C HIS A 126 -14.26 6.94 17.67
N GLY A 127 -13.53 7.55 16.75
CA GLY A 127 -12.38 8.41 17.06
C GLY A 127 -11.33 7.68 17.88
N THR A 128 -10.89 8.29 18.99
CA THR A 128 -9.89 7.74 19.91
C THR A 128 -10.35 6.49 20.66
N GLU A 129 -11.64 6.19 20.67
CA GLU A 129 -12.19 4.95 21.26
C GLU A 129 -12.16 3.77 20.28
N SER A 130 -11.77 3.99 19.02
CA SER A 130 -11.64 2.93 18.01
C SER A 130 -10.53 1.95 18.40
N PRO A 131 -10.72 0.62 18.20
CA PRO A 131 -9.63 -0.35 18.33
C PRO A 131 -8.50 -0.12 17.31
N TYR A 132 -8.74 0.71 16.30
CA TYR A 132 -7.77 1.10 15.27
C TYR A 132 -7.25 2.53 15.48
N ALA A 133 -7.47 3.15 16.66
CA ALA A 133 -7.14 4.57 16.88
C ALA A 133 -5.65 4.89 16.65
N ASN A 134 -4.75 3.94 16.92
CA ASN A 134 -3.31 4.07 16.70
C ASN A 134 -2.85 3.68 15.29
N TRP A 135 -3.72 3.21 14.40
CA TRP A 135 -3.32 2.75 13.06
C TRP A 135 -2.95 3.88 12.12
N PHE A 136 -3.63 5.02 12.23
CA PHE A 136 -3.45 6.15 11.31
C PHE A 136 -2.96 7.39 12.05
N ASP A 137 -2.24 8.25 11.35
CA ASP A 137 -1.92 9.59 11.84
C ASP A 137 -3.19 10.46 11.92
N GLY A 138 -3.29 11.38 12.89
CA GLY A 138 -4.36 12.38 12.95
C GLY A 138 -5.58 12.07 13.82
N THR A 139 -5.73 10.83 14.31
CA THR A 139 -6.81 10.42 15.24
C THR A 139 -6.87 11.21 16.54
N GLU A 140 -5.72 11.71 17.00
CA GLU A 140 -5.63 12.51 18.22
C GLU A 140 -5.99 14.00 17.99
N SER A 141 -6.27 14.39 16.75
CA SER A 141 -6.61 15.78 16.42
C SER A 141 -7.94 16.17 17.07
N PRO A 142 -8.02 17.33 17.76
CA PRO A 142 -9.27 17.80 18.36
C PRO A 142 -10.34 18.12 17.31
N ASP A 143 -9.93 18.40 16.06
CA ASP A 143 -10.82 18.68 14.93
C ASP A 143 -11.22 17.41 14.16
N GLY A 144 -10.81 16.23 14.64
CA GLY A 144 -11.01 14.95 13.96
C GLY A 144 -10.16 14.80 12.69
N ILE A 145 -10.19 13.62 12.07
CA ILE A 145 -9.44 13.38 10.83
C ILE A 145 -10.04 14.21 9.68
N LEU A 146 -9.22 14.98 8.98
CA LEU A 146 -9.67 15.76 7.81
C LEU A 146 -9.99 14.82 6.65
N MET A 147 -11.18 14.96 6.05
CA MET A 147 -11.59 14.22 4.85
C MET A 147 -11.87 15.23 3.72
N PRO A 148 -10.85 15.58 2.91
CA PRO A 148 -10.96 16.62 1.89
C PRO A 148 -11.67 16.11 0.62
N VAL A 149 -12.92 15.66 0.74
CA VAL A 149 -13.69 15.02 -0.34
C VAL A 149 -14.72 15.94 -1.00
N LEU A 150 -15.03 17.07 -0.39
CA LEU A 150 -16.14 17.91 -0.86
C LEU A 150 -15.73 18.68 -2.11
N GLY A 151 -16.65 18.81 -3.07
CA GLY A 151 -16.48 19.62 -4.28
C GLY A 151 -16.60 21.13 -4.06
N SER A 152 -17.05 21.56 -2.88
CA SER A 152 -17.19 22.96 -2.46
C SER A 152 -17.03 23.09 -0.94
N ARG A 153 -17.04 24.32 -0.40
CA ARG A 153 -17.03 24.54 1.05
C ARG A 153 -18.28 23.94 1.70
N ILE A 154 -18.15 23.43 2.93
CA ILE A 154 -19.25 22.72 3.64
C ILE A 154 -20.55 23.53 3.70
N GLY A 155 -20.49 24.84 3.91
CA GLY A 155 -21.68 25.69 3.92
C GLY A 155 -22.44 25.71 2.58
N THR A 156 -21.74 25.65 1.44
CA THR A 156 -22.36 25.52 0.11
C THR A 156 -22.95 24.14 -0.10
N VAL A 157 -22.23 23.09 0.30
CA VAL A 157 -22.68 21.69 0.22
C VAL A 157 -23.98 21.50 1.01
N LEU A 158 -24.04 22.04 2.24
CA LEU A 158 -25.24 22.01 3.08
C LEU A 158 -26.40 22.82 2.48
N ALA A 159 -26.12 24.02 1.94
CA ALA A 159 -27.14 24.86 1.32
C ALA A 159 -27.73 24.26 0.03
N ASN A 160 -26.94 23.44 -0.68
CA ASN A 160 -27.37 22.72 -1.87
C ASN A 160 -28.02 21.36 -1.56
N GLU A 161 -28.11 20.96 -0.29
CA GLU A 161 -28.62 19.65 0.15
C GLU A 161 -27.84 18.46 -0.47
N GLU A 162 -26.56 18.65 -0.77
CA GLU A 162 -25.69 17.61 -1.38
C GLU A 162 -25.18 16.60 -0.35
N LEU A 163 -25.07 17.01 0.92
CA LEU A 163 -24.78 16.13 2.06
C LEU A 163 -26.10 15.80 2.74
N VAL A 164 -26.36 14.51 2.97
CA VAL A 164 -27.60 14.05 3.61
C VAL A 164 -27.31 13.03 4.72
N LEU A 165 -28.15 13.04 5.75
CA LEU A 165 -28.24 11.94 6.70
C LEU A 165 -29.14 10.87 6.08
N ASP A 166 -28.60 9.67 5.90
CA ASP A 166 -29.28 8.52 5.31
C ASP A 166 -29.18 7.32 6.25
N HIS A 167 -29.89 6.25 5.95
CA HIS A 167 -29.80 4.98 6.67
C HIS A 167 -29.53 3.85 5.68
N MET A 168 -28.60 2.96 6.02
CA MET A 168 -28.32 1.79 5.20
C MET A 168 -27.76 0.63 6.02
N VAL A 169 -27.90 -0.57 5.47
CA VAL A 169 -27.08 -1.71 5.90
C VAL A 169 -25.71 -1.56 5.23
N VAL A 170 -24.67 -1.36 6.04
CA VAL A 170 -23.31 -1.12 5.54
C VAL A 170 -22.67 -2.46 5.13
N PRO A 171 -22.21 -2.62 3.87
CA PRO A 171 -21.56 -3.86 3.43
C PRO A 171 -20.36 -4.23 4.31
N GLY A 172 -20.31 -5.48 4.77
CA GLY A 172 -19.33 -5.97 5.73
C GLY A 172 -19.67 -5.75 7.21
N PHE A 173 -20.80 -5.09 7.51
CA PHE A 173 -21.34 -4.83 8.84
C PHE A 173 -22.83 -5.21 8.92
N GLU A 174 -23.24 -6.25 8.19
CA GLU A 174 -24.65 -6.65 8.04
C GLU A 174 -25.32 -6.99 9.39
N ASP A 175 -24.55 -7.48 10.36
CA ASP A 175 -25.01 -7.84 11.70
C ASP A 175 -25.49 -6.63 12.53
N GLU A 176 -25.07 -5.42 12.17
CA GLU A 176 -25.55 -4.18 12.82
C GLU A 176 -26.93 -3.74 12.33
N GLY A 177 -27.40 -4.32 11.21
CA GLY A 177 -28.63 -3.89 10.56
C GLY A 177 -28.51 -2.51 9.91
N GLU A 178 -29.62 -1.80 9.86
CA GLU A 178 -29.70 -0.46 9.26
C GLU A 178 -29.17 0.59 10.25
N VAL A 179 -28.13 1.32 9.83
CA VAL A 179 -27.44 2.33 10.65
C VAL A 179 -27.42 3.69 9.96
N PRO A 180 -27.38 4.79 10.73
CA PRO A 180 -27.25 6.15 10.19
C PRO A 180 -25.87 6.37 9.54
N VAL A 181 -25.87 7.01 8.38
CA VAL A 181 -24.67 7.38 7.62
C VAL A 181 -24.79 8.79 7.05
N LEU A 182 -23.65 9.47 6.90
CA LEU A 182 -23.57 10.71 6.11
C LEU A 182 -23.22 10.38 4.67
N ARG A 183 -24.07 10.78 3.72
CA ARG A 183 -23.89 10.53 2.29
C ARG A 183 -23.62 11.83 1.55
N TYR A 184 -22.55 11.86 0.76
CA TYR A 184 -22.21 12.94 -0.16
C TYR A 184 -21.95 12.31 -1.54
N PHE A 185 -22.93 12.37 -2.44
CA PHE A 185 -22.94 11.58 -3.68
C PHE A 185 -22.65 10.08 -3.39
N ASP A 186 -21.57 9.54 -3.96
CA ASP A 186 -21.14 8.15 -3.77
C ASP A 186 -20.32 7.94 -2.48
N HIS A 187 -19.94 9.02 -1.80
CA HIS A 187 -19.26 8.93 -0.51
C HIS A 187 -20.24 8.58 0.60
N VAL A 188 -19.82 7.66 1.47
CA VAL A 188 -20.55 7.22 2.65
C VAL A 188 -19.62 7.29 3.84
N PHE A 189 -20.04 7.96 4.91
CA PHE A 189 -19.29 8.12 6.15
C PHE A 189 -20.11 7.66 7.36
N PRO A 190 -19.48 7.12 8.42
CA PRO A 190 -20.20 6.67 9.60
C PRO A 190 -20.71 7.84 10.43
N VAL A 191 -21.85 7.68 11.10
CA VAL A 191 -22.31 8.64 12.11
C VAL A 191 -21.93 8.15 13.52
N LYS A 192 -21.34 9.04 14.32
CA LYS A 192 -21.02 8.80 15.73
C LYS A 192 -22.29 8.58 16.54
N SER A 193 -22.29 7.51 17.33
CA SER A 193 -23.41 7.16 18.21
C SER A 193 -23.82 8.34 19.10
N GLY A 194 -25.12 8.63 19.15
CA GLY A 194 -25.69 9.69 19.98
C GLY A 194 -25.67 11.08 19.35
N THR A 195 -25.22 11.22 18.10
CA THR A 195 -25.24 12.48 17.35
C THR A 195 -26.35 12.55 16.30
N GLU A 196 -27.05 11.44 16.02
CA GLU A 196 -27.98 11.24 14.91
C GLU A 196 -29.17 12.21 14.89
N SER A 197 -29.56 12.69 16.07
CA SER A 197 -30.70 13.61 16.23
C SER A 197 -30.33 15.08 16.02
N LEU A 198 -29.05 15.40 15.84
CA LEU A 198 -28.59 16.78 15.67
C LEU A 198 -28.98 17.33 14.29
N PRO A 199 -29.21 18.64 14.15
CA PRO A 199 -29.31 19.29 12.85
C PRO A 199 -28.06 19.01 12.01
N LEU A 200 -28.20 18.82 10.69
CA LEU A 200 -27.11 18.33 9.82
C LEU A 200 -25.79 19.12 9.93
N ALA A 201 -25.86 20.44 10.11
CA ALA A 201 -24.68 21.27 10.33
C ALA A 201 -23.95 20.92 11.64
N GLU A 202 -24.70 20.83 12.75
CA GLU A 202 -24.16 20.46 14.06
C GLU A 202 -23.74 18.98 14.11
N LEU A 203 -24.44 18.13 13.37
CA LEU A 203 -24.09 16.72 13.18
C LEU A 203 -22.69 16.61 12.55
N GLY A 204 -22.44 17.33 11.46
CA GLY A 204 -21.13 17.32 10.78
C GLY A 204 -19.99 17.73 11.71
N ASP A 205 -20.19 18.77 12.53
CA ASP A 205 -19.20 19.27 13.49
C ASP A 205 -19.00 18.33 14.71
N SER A 206 -19.93 17.38 14.93
CA SER A 206 -19.88 16.45 16.08
C SER A 206 -19.23 15.11 15.74
N GLN A 207 -18.74 14.93 14.52
CA GLN A 207 -18.10 13.69 14.08
C GLN A 207 -16.61 13.64 14.47
N PRO A 208 -16.01 12.44 14.65
CA PRO A 208 -14.58 12.25 14.81
C PRO A 208 -13.74 12.60 13.55
N TYR A 209 -14.36 13.23 12.56
CA TYR A 209 -13.76 13.60 11.28
C TYR A 209 -14.38 14.89 10.77
N ARG A 210 -13.64 15.61 9.93
CA ARG A 210 -14.06 16.88 9.34
C ARG A 210 -14.13 16.76 7.83
N LEU A 211 -15.33 16.82 7.25
CA LEU A 211 -15.48 16.88 5.79
C LEU A 211 -15.06 18.28 5.30
N ALA A 212 -14.16 18.34 4.32
CA ALA A 212 -13.61 19.60 3.84
C ALA A 212 -13.56 19.69 2.31
N TYR A 213 -13.44 20.92 1.81
CA TYR A 213 -13.26 21.19 0.39
C TYR A 213 -11.92 20.63 -0.08
N TRP A 214 -11.89 19.83 -1.14
CA TRP A 214 -10.67 19.12 -1.56
C TRP A 214 -9.45 20.04 -1.75
N LYS A 215 -9.65 21.30 -2.19
CA LYS A 215 -8.55 22.26 -2.39
C LYS A 215 -7.91 22.80 -1.10
N VAL A 216 -8.46 22.51 0.09
CA VAL A 216 -7.81 22.89 1.35
C VAL A 216 -6.84 21.83 1.87
N ALA A 217 -6.76 20.66 1.21
CA ALA A 217 -5.87 19.57 1.59
C ALA A 217 -4.38 19.98 1.63
N ASP A 218 -3.95 20.90 0.77
CA ASP A 218 -2.55 21.34 0.74
C ASP A 218 -2.12 22.14 1.99
N GLU A 219 -3.07 22.74 2.71
CA GLU A 219 -2.79 23.62 3.87
C GLU A 219 -3.28 23.04 5.20
N GLU A 220 -4.36 22.25 5.19
CA GLU A 220 -5.08 21.86 6.42
C GLU A 220 -4.99 20.36 6.77
N LEU A 221 -4.35 19.53 5.94
CA LEU A 221 -4.32 18.09 6.19
C LEU A 221 -3.59 17.73 7.49
N ASN A 222 -4.22 16.88 8.29
CA ASN A 222 -3.76 16.52 9.63
C ASN A 222 -3.36 15.04 9.79
N TYR A 223 -3.16 14.33 8.67
CA TYR A 223 -2.60 12.99 8.64
C TYR A 223 -1.54 12.87 7.53
N ARG A 224 -0.61 11.92 7.65
CA ARG A 224 0.41 11.67 6.63
C ARG A 224 -0.18 10.91 5.45
N ARG A 225 0.12 11.33 4.22
CA ARG A 225 -0.29 10.66 2.97
C ARG A 225 0.89 9.94 2.33
N PHE A 226 0.59 9.07 1.36
CA PHE A 226 1.57 8.68 0.34
C PHE A 226 1.68 9.80 -0.71
N PHE A 227 2.80 10.52 -0.71
CA PHE A 227 2.99 11.74 -1.51
C PHE A 227 1.83 12.76 -1.36
N ASP A 228 1.28 13.23 -2.48
CA ASP A 228 0.16 14.16 -2.60
C ASP A 228 -1.17 13.44 -2.93
N VAL A 229 -1.23 12.11 -2.73
CA VAL A 229 -2.42 11.31 -3.04
C VAL A 229 -3.41 11.33 -1.87
N ASP A 230 -4.48 12.12 -1.99
CA ASP A 230 -5.54 12.27 -0.98
C ASP A 230 -6.29 10.98 -0.66
N THR A 231 -6.26 10.00 -1.56
CA THR A 231 -6.94 8.73 -1.40
C THR A 231 -6.10 7.67 -0.68
N LEU A 232 -4.94 8.03 -0.13
CA LEU A 232 -4.05 7.11 0.61
C LEU A 232 -3.68 7.69 1.98
N VAL A 233 -4.17 7.04 3.04
CA VAL A 233 -3.86 7.39 4.43
C VAL A 233 -2.71 6.54 4.94
N ALA A 234 -1.69 7.16 5.52
CA ALA A 234 -0.53 6.44 6.01
C ALA A 234 -0.86 5.61 7.27
N VAL A 235 -0.22 4.45 7.35
CA VAL A 235 -0.33 3.51 8.48
C VAL A 235 0.92 3.64 9.36
N ARG A 236 0.72 3.59 10.68
CA ARG A 236 1.77 3.68 11.70
C ARG A 236 2.39 2.31 12.01
N VAL A 237 3.00 1.69 11.00
CA VAL A 237 3.66 0.37 11.13
C VAL A 237 4.94 0.38 11.99
N ASP A 238 5.35 1.54 12.51
CA ASP A 238 6.34 1.67 13.59
C ASP A 238 5.78 1.29 14.98
N ASP A 239 4.45 1.23 15.12
CA ASP A 239 3.78 0.59 16.24
C ASP A 239 3.75 -0.93 16.02
N ARG A 240 4.19 -1.69 17.03
CA ARG A 240 4.29 -3.15 16.94
C ARG A 240 2.94 -3.83 16.77
N GLU A 241 1.88 -3.33 17.42
CA GLU A 241 0.55 -3.93 17.29
C GLU A 241 -0.02 -3.72 15.88
N VAL A 242 0.24 -2.55 15.29
CA VAL A 242 -0.15 -2.23 13.92
C VAL A 242 0.65 -3.08 12.92
N PHE A 243 1.96 -3.22 13.11
CA PHE A 243 2.80 -4.11 12.32
C PHE A 243 2.27 -5.55 12.34
N ASP A 244 2.09 -6.13 13.53
CA ASP A 244 1.65 -7.53 13.66
C ASP A 244 0.25 -7.73 13.05
N ALA A 245 -0.67 -6.79 13.25
CA ALA A 245 -2.03 -6.87 12.70
C ALA A 245 -2.07 -6.74 11.16
N THR A 246 -1.28 -5.84 10.59
CA THR A 246 -1.24 -5.60 9.13
C THR A 246 -0.49 -6.69 8.35
N HIS A 247 0.33 -7.49 9.03
CA HIS A 247 1.13 -8.55 8.41
C HIS A 247 0.66 -9.96 8.75
N ALA A 248 -0.32 -10.13 9.64
CA ALA A 248 -0.75 -11.42 10.17
C ALA A 248 -1.00 -12.47 9.07
N VAL A 249 -1.78 -12.15 8.04
CA VAL A 249 -2.07 -13.09 6.94
C VAL A 249 -0.83 -13.42 6.12
N LEU A 250 0.03 -12.43 5.85
CA LEU A 250 1.28 -12.65 5.13
C LEU A 250 2.22 -13.56 5.92
N PHE A 251 2.26 -13.39 7.25
CA PHE A 251 3.01 -14.26 8.14
C PHE A 251 2.44 -15.67 8.16
N GLU A 252 1.12 -15.86 8.24
CA GLU A 252 0.53 -17.20 8.12
C GLU A 252 0.95 -17.88 6.80
N LEU A 253 0.98 -17.14 5.68
CA LEU A 253 1.30 -17.68 4.36
C LEU A 253 2.78 -18.02 4.19
N VAL A 254 3.72 -17.23 4.71
CA VAL A 254 5.15 -17.61 4.70
C VAL A 254 5.44 -18.79 5.63
N HIS A 255 4.83 -18.84 6.83
CA HIS A 255 5.06 -19.95 7.77
C HIS A 255 4.42 -21.26 7.31
N SER A 256 3.34 -21.20 6.52
CA SER A 256 2.74 -22.37 5.87
C SER A 256 3.43 -22.76 4.57
N GLY A 257 4.45 -22.01 4.13
CA GLY A 257 5.27 -22.32 2.96
C GLY A 257 4.68 -21.87 1.63
N HIS A 258 3.65 -21.00 1.61
CA HIS A 258 3.04 -20.48 0.38
C HIS A 258 3.75 -19.21 -0.16
N ILE A 259 4.56 -18.54 0.67
CA ILE A 259 5.38 -17.38 0.30
C ILE A 259 6.85 -17.70 0.59
N ASP A 260 7.73 -17.34 -0.33
CA ASP A 260 9.18 -17.55 -0.23
C ASP A 260 9.96 -16.27 0.01
N GLY A 261 9.38 -15.11 -0.32
CA GLY A 261 10.03 -13.82 -0.18
C GLY A 261 9.09 -12.63 -0.31
N PHE A 262 9.63 -11.46 -0.02
CA PHE A 262 8.89 -10.21 0.05
C PHE A 262 9.60 -9.10 -0.72
N ARG A 263 8.83 -8.32 -1.48
CA ARG A 263 9.25 -7.00 -1.94
C ARG A 263 8.49 -5.96 -1.15
N ILE A 264 9.20 -5.00 -0.58
CA ILE A 264 8.63 -3.94 0.25
C ILE A 264 8.47 -2.68 -0.58
N ASP A 265 7.22 -2.25 -0.75
CA ASP A 265 6.84 -1.00 -1.36
C ASP A 265 7.21 0.19 -0.47
N HIS A 266 7.78 1.23 -1.08
CA HIS A 266 8.00 2.52 -0.47
C HIS A 266 8.49 2.54 1.01
N PRO A 267 9.57 1.82 1.36
CA PRO A 267 10.16 1.83 2.70
C PRO A 267 10.58 3.23 3.16
N ASP A 268 10.99 4.12 2.24
CA ASP A 268 11.41 5.49 2.57
C ASP A 268 10.25 6.36 3.11
N GLY A 269 9.00 5.93 2.94
CA GLY A 269 7.84 6.58 3.56
C GLY A 269 7.65 6.23 5.04
N LEU A 270 8.25 5.13 5.52
CA LEU A 270 8.06 4.65 6.89
C LEU A 270 8.76 5.55 7.93
N ALA A 271 8.20 5.64 9.13
CA ALA A 271 8.80 6.42 10.22
C ALA A 271 10.11 5.79 10.74
N ASP A 272 10.16 4.45 10.84
CA ASP A 272 11.36 3.68 11.17
C ASP A 272 11.53 2.47 10.22
N PRO A 273 12.03 2.68 8.98
CA PRO A 273 12.21 1.59 8.03
C PRO A 273 13.20 0.53 8.52
N ARG A 274 14.19 0.93 9.32
CA ARG A 274 15.16 -0.02 9.89
C ARG A 274 14.48 -0.96 10.90
N GLY A 275 13.68 -0.41 11.81
CA GLY A 275 12.91 -1.17 12.78
C GLY A 275 11.93 -2.12 12.10
N TYR A 276 11.18 -1.61 11.12
CA TYR A 276 10.25 -2.39 10.29
C TYR A 276 10.95 -3.58 9.61
N LEU A 277 12.05 -3.34 8.89
CA LEU A 277 12.75 -4.41 8.16
C LEU A 277 13.37 -5.45 9.10
N ARG A 278 13.82 -5.04 10.29
CA ARG A 278 14.27 -5.98 11.33
C ARG A 278 13.13 -6.87 11.80
N TRP A 279 11.99 -6.29 12.16
CA TRP A 279 10.82 -7.07 12.58
C TRP A 279 10.33 -8.01 11.48
N LEU A 280 10.32 -7.55 10.23
CA LEU A 280 9.97 -8.39 9.08
C LEU A 280 10.94 -9.56 8.90
N SER A 281 12.24 -9.30 8.94
CA SER A 281 13.25 -10.36 8.85
C SER A 281 13.13 -11.38 9.98
N GLU A 282 12.90 -10.92 11.22
CA GLU A 282 12.69 -11.79 12.38
C GLU A 282 11.40 -12.62 12.25
N ALA A 283 10.29 -12.00 11.85
CA ALA A 283 8.98 -12.65 11.74
C ALA A 283 8.90 -13.64 10.57
N THR A 284 9.78 -13.54 9.58
CA THR A 284 9.81 -14.44 8.40
C THR A 284 10.92 -15.49 8.51
N ASP A 285 11.55 -15.60 9.68
CA ASP A 285 12.76 -16.40 9.93
C ASP A 285 13.90 -16.13 8.93
N GLY A 286 13.97 -14.92 8.38
CA GLY A 286 15.00 -14.51 7.42
C GLY A 286 14.71 -14.95 5.99
N ALA A 287 13.46 -14.84 5.54
CA ALA A 287 13.09 -14.97 4.14
C ALA A 287 13.82 -13.95 3.23
N TRP A 288 13.75 -14.16 1.92
CA TRP A 288 14.33 -13.21 0.96
C TRP A 288 13.50 -11.93 0.91
N ILE A 289 14.13 -10.80 1.22
CA ILE A 289 13.46 -9.49 1.25
C ILE A 289 14.23 -8.52 0.35
N VAL A 290 13.52 -7.80 -0.51
CA VAL A 290 14.05 -6.63 -1.25
C VAL A 290 13.17 -5.42 -1.01
N ALA A 291 13.71 -4.23 -1.20
CA ALA A 291 12.98 -3.00 -0.96
C ALA A 291 12.96 -2.09 -2.20
N GLU A 292 11.84 -1.43 -2.46
CA GLU A 292 11.77 -0.37 -3.46
C GLU A 292 12.44 0.90 -2.92
N LYS A 293 13.75 1.01 -3.12
CA LYS A 293 14.52 2.16 -2.66
C LYS A 293 15.28 2.77 -3.82
N ILE A 294 15.06 4.06 -4.05
CA ILE A 294 15.79 4.83 -5.07
C ILE A 294 17.11 5.29 -4.48
N LEU A 295 18.23 4.86 -5.07
CA LEU A 295 19.57 5.28 -4.66
C LEU A 295 20.06 6.40 -5.56
N GLU A 296 20.47 7.52 -4.97
CA GLU A 296 21.02 8.66 -5.71
C GLU A 296 22.54 8.57 -5.87
N GLY A 297 23.01 8.51 -7.12
CA GLY A 297 24.43 8.60 -7.46
C GLY A 297 25.30 7.53 -6.79
N ALA A 298 26.05 7.93 -5.75
CA ALA A 298 26.96 7.08 -4.99
C ALA A 298 26.38 6.59 -3.66
N GLU A 299 25.12 6.92 -3.36
CA GLU A 299 24.39 6.39 -2.20
C GLU A 299 24.42 4.86 -2.21
N GLN A 300 24.56 4.27 -1.03
CA GLN A 300 24.47 2.82 -0.80
C GLN A 300 23.31 2.53 0.14
N LEU A 301 22.71 1.35 -0.01
CA LEU A 301 21.73 0.87 0.97
C LEU A 301 22.35 0.85 2.38
N PRO A 302 21.59 1.23 3.42
CA PRO A 302 22.05 1.11 4.79
C PRO A 302 22.48 -0.32 5.11
N ALA A 303 23.70 -0.50 5.62
CA ALA A 303 24.29 -1.82 5.85
C ALA A 303 23.58 -2.64 6.94
N ASP A 304 22.75 -1.99 7.75
CA ASP A 304 21.98 -2.60 8.83
C ASP A 304 20.51 -2.88 8.47
N TRP A 305 20.13 -2.73 7.20
CA TRP A 305 18.85 -3.22 6.70
C TRP A 305 18.97 -4.70 6.34
N PRO A 306 18.22 -5.62 6.99
CA PRO A 306 18.29 -7.06 6.75
C PRO A 306 17.56 -7.46 5.46
N ILE A 307 18.00 -6.91 4.33
CA ILE A 307 17.44 -7.14 3.00
C ILE A 307 18.52 -7.51 1.99
N ALA A 308 18.14 -8.26 0.96
CA ALA A 308 19.03 -8.71 -0.11
C ALA A 308 19.42 -7.59 -1.08
N GLY A 309 18.63 -6.51 -1.18
CA GLY A 309 18.93 -5.38 -2.05
C GLY A 309 17.71 -4.51 -2.39
N THR A 310 17.87 -3.69 -3.44
CA THR A 310 16.79 -2.89 -4.03
C THR A 310 16.00 -3.70 -5.06
N THR A 311 14.93 -3.13 -5.61
CA THR A 311 14.27 -3.63 -6.83
C THR A 311 15.06 -3.39 -8.13
N GLY A 312 16.25 -2.78 -8.06
CA GLY A 312 17.21 -2.73 -9.17
C GLY A 312 17.21 -1.46 -10.03
N TYR A 313 16.51 -0.38 -9.65
CA TYR A 313 16.56 0.90 -10.38
C TYR A 313 17.98 1.47 -10.54
N ASP A 314 18.80 1.27 -9.52
CA ASP A 314 20.20 1.65 -9.48
C ASP A 314 21.04 0.85 -10.50
N SER A 315 20.70 -0.41 -10.76
CA SER A 315 21.30 -1.22 -11.82
C SER A 315 20.77 -0.83 -13.20
N ALA A 316 19.44 -0.63 -13.33
CA ALA A 316 18.80 -0.23 -14.57
C ALA A 316 19.36 1.09 -15.12
N TRP A 317 19.55 2.09 -14.24
CA TRP A 317 20.16 3.37 -14.62
C TRP A 317 21.59 3.20 -15.12
N ARG A 318 22.43 2.39 -14.46
CA ARG A 318 23.82 2.14 -14.86
C ARG A 318 23.90 1.41 -16.21
N ILE A 319 23.04 0.42 -16.43
CA ILE A 319 22.95 -0.29 -17.71
C ILE A 319 22.46 0.67 -18.81
N GLY A 320 21.46 1.49 -18.52
CA GLY A 320 20.97 2.52 -19.44
C GLY A 320 22.07 3.50 -19.84
N ALA A 321 22.87 3.97 -18.88
CA ALA A 321 23.96 4.91 -19.12
C ALA A 321 25.04 4.36 -20.06
N MET A 322 25.26 3.03 -20.10
CA MET A 322 26.20 2.41 -21.06
C MET A 322 25.78 2.55 -22.53
N HIS A 323 24.50 2.84 -22.79
CA HIS A 323 23.96 3.04 -24.13
C HIS A 323 23.98 4.51 -24.57
N VAL A 324 24.50 5.42 -23.75
CA VAL A 324 24.58 6.85 -24.04
C VAL A 324 26.01 7.20 -24.45
N ASP A 325 26.17 7.76 -25.66
CA ASP A 325 27.45 8.29 -26.10
C ASP A 325 27.74 9.63 -25.39
N PRO A 326 28.79 9.71 -24.56
CA PRO A 326 29.09 10.94 -23.81
C PRO A 326 29.47 12.12 -24.71
N SER A 327 29.89 11.87 -25.96
CA SER A 327 30.27 12.92 -26.91
C SER A 327 29.06 13.73 -27.42
N GLY A 328 27.86 13.15 -27.40
CA GLY A 328 26.63 13.82 -27.86
C GLY A 328 26.08 14.88 -26.90
N SER A 329 26.65 15.02 -25.69
CA SER A 329 26.11 15.90 -24.64
C SER A 329 26.02 17.37 -25.07
N MET A 330 27.05 17.89 -25.74
CA MET A 330 27.07 19.29 -26.19
C MET A 330 26.00 19.55 -27.26
N GLU A 331 25.94 18.71 -28.28
CA GLU A 331 24.98 18.86 -29.38
C GLU A 331 23.53 18.78 -28.89
N LEU A 332 23.22 17.82 -28.00
CA LEU A 332 21.89 17.71 -27.40
C LEU A 332 21.54 18.92 -26.52
N SER A 333 22.51 19.47 -25.79
CA SER A 333 22.32 20.68 -24.98
C SER A 333 22.05 21.91 -25.87
N GLU A 334 22.73 22.02 -27.01
CA GLU A 334 22.47 23.08 -27.99
C GLU A 334 21.06 22.99 -28.56
N VAL A 335 20.60 21.78 -28.92
CA VAL A 335 19.22 21.57 -29.39
C VAL A 335 18.22 21.94 -28.30
N GLN A 336 18.45 21.52 -27.04
CA GLN A 336 17.60 21.92 -25.91
C GLN A 336 17.53 23.44 -25.78
N HIS A 337 18.66 24.13 -25.89
CA HIS A 337 18.71 25.58 -25.81
C HIS A 337 17.93 26.26 -26.94
N LEU A 338 18.10 25.79 -28.18
CA LEU A 338 17.39 26.32 -29.34
C LEU A 338 15.87 26.15 -29.23
N VAL A 339 15.41 25.01 -28.71
CA VAL A 339 13.98 24.71 -28.57
C VAL A 339 13.35 25.45 -27.39
N THR A 340 14.05 25.51 -26.24
CA THR A 340 13.46 26.02 -25.00
C THR A 340 13.78 27.49 -24.71
N GLY A 341 14.80 28.06 -25.36
CA GLY A 341 15.35 29.37 -25.07
C GLY A 341 16.01 29.48 -23.68
N ARG A 342 16.15 28.37 -22.94
CA ARG A 342 16.78 28.31 -21.62
C ARG A 342 18.16 27.69 -21.74
N ARG A 343 19.14 28.22 -21.01
CA ARG A 343 20.49 27.65 -20.93
C ARG A 343 20.56 26.57 -19.88
#